data_AF-A0A9P8UIM6-F1
#
_entry.id   AF-A0A9P8UIM6-F1
#
_cell.length_a   1.000
_cell.length_b   1.000
_cell.length_c   1.000
_cell.angle_alpha   90.00
_cell.angle_beta   90.00
_cell.angle_gamma   90.00
#
_symmetry.space_group_name_H-M   'P 1'
#
loop_
_entity.id
_entity.type
_entity.pdbx_description
1 polymer ?
#
loop_
_entity_poly.entity_id
_entity_poly.type
_entity_poly.pdbx_seq_one_letter_code
_entity_poly.pdbx_strand_id
1 'polypeptide(L)'
;MAPLLALNDQSHRHAAVTASNARIRISIYEYALVEEQPLLPQQVAAKSNKFLCRRSLHGRALQDMTFKGKEVTRRVFWMSQITRTCRHFYFELENYPVFYRVNTFNFFEASMILRFLSAITPQRRSFIRSITFKPMDVPCWFRIWNGEPASHPAKAKLLRHVAVLLHQCGDLRDMQIFISARYPFDIGLMDIVKCCNHYLVSQDDALIWSLPTIRPMAVPDNAFGITLIDLTTAVDLTNVTANAPHFSSTELLNAAIKAEKAILALRERLSKDKAGGNGVQITSRQVDEAIHASEIDFPGEERIQQNRFNSTNGPVSKRTRQKCNGGLVNDLGVIERTKNRYNAEGLLTLNIFAITGLRWSGSNIECEVQGYSATTDPQNMNSSWEDIEAVLTFDGTLYLGFYYQKLSTMMSGADPVTRLKKIQSIPTPQHVSEAIDHILRGMWQEQRHIYRTWALRWAQIRSGYEDMIADLEKQVNLATEQAAEEANQKRKPSKALGKKAGGKATKRPN
;
A
#
# COMPACT_ATOMS: atom_id res chain seq x y z
N MET A 1 45.12 58.66 -3.77
CA MET A 1 44.54 58.70 -2.42
C MET A 1 43.03 58.51 -2.55
N ALA A 2 42.53 57.31 -2.25
CA ALA A 2 41.09 57.03 -2.24
C ALA A 2 40.53 57.34 -0.84
N PRO A 3 39.33 57.92 -0.72
CA PRO A 3 38.79 58.32 0.57
C PRO A 3 38.38 57.06 1.35
N LEU A 4 38.88 56.96 2.59
CA LEU A 4 38.41 56.04 3.62
C LEU A 4 36.96 56.39 3.95
N LEU A 5 36.01 55.78 3.25
CA LEU A 5 34.59 55.85 3.58
C LEU A 5 34.35 55.11 4.91
N ALA A 6 33.68 55.82 5.82
CA ALA A 6 33.43 55.44 7.19
C ALA A 6 32.65 54.12 7.31
N LEU A 7 33.30 53.12 7.93
CA LEU A 7 32.79 51.78 8.29
C LEU A 7 31.76 51.78 9.46
N ASN A 8 31.02 52.87 9.67
CA ASN A 8 30.14 53.04 10.84
C ASN A 8 28.65 53.08 10.49
N ASP A 9 28.24 52.35 9.44
CA ASP A 9 26.81 52.18 9.14
C ASP A 9 26.17 51.15 10.09
N GLN A 10 25.34 51.64 11.01
CA GLN A 10 24.60 50.83 11.99
C GLN A 10 23.62 49.85 11.33
N SER A 11 23.25 50.06 10.07
CA SER A 11 22.38 49.15 9.29
C SER A 11 22.96 47.74 9.21
N HIS A 12 24.29 47.61 9.10
CA HIS A 12 24.99 46.32 9.02
C HIS A 12 24.93 45.54 10.33
N ARG A 13 24.97 46.20 11.49
CA ARG A 13 24.87 45.53 12.79
C ARG A 13 23.48 44.95 13.02
N HIS A 14 22.43 45.69 12.67
CA HIS A 14 21.05 45.19 12.77
C HIS A 14 20.79 44.03 11.80
N ALA A 15 21.32 44.09 10.58
CA ALA A 15 21.22 42.99 9.62
C ALA A 15 21.93 41.72 10.13
N ALA A 16 23.12 41.85 10.72
CA ALA A 16 23.88 40.72 11.27
C ALA A 16 23.17 40.04 12.46
N VAL A 17 22.62 40.83 13.39
CA VAL A 17 21.83 40.31 14.53
C VAL A 17 20.55 39.62 14.03
N THR A 18 19.87 40.21 13.06
CA THR A 18 18.64 39.64 12.48
C THR A 18 18.93 38.30 11.77
N ALA A 19 20.04 38.22 11.03
CA ALA A 19 20.48 37.00 10.37
C ALA A 19 20.89 35.91 11.39
N SER A 20 21.57 36.29 12.48
CA SER A 20 21.91 35.37 13.57
C SER A 20 20.65 34.80 14.23
N ASN A 21 19.68 35.65 14.55
CA ASN A 21 18.41 35.23 15.14
C ASN A 21 17.61 34.31 14.20
N ALA A 22 17.62 34.57 12.90
CA ALA A 22 16.96 33.69 11.91
C ALA A 22 17.61 32.29 11.87
N ARG A 23 18.94 32.20 11.93
CA ARG A 23 19.65 30.91 11.98
C ARG A 23 19.30 30.12 13.24
N ILE A 24 19.31 30.77 14.40
CA ILE A 24 18.94 30.13 15.67
C ILE A 24 17.50 29.60 15.60
N ARG A 25 16.55 30.39 15.07
CA ARG A 25 15.15 29.94 14.89
C ARG A 25 15.05 28.74 13.94
N ILE A 26 15.75 28.76 12.81
CA ILE A 26 15.79 27.63 11.87
C ILE A 26 16.32 26.37 12.57
N SER A 27 17.38 26.48 13.38
CA SER A 27 17.91 25.35 14.15
C SER A 27 16.93 24.84 15.21
N ILE A 28 16.20 25.74 15.88
CA ILE A 28 15.10 25.35 16.78
C ILE A 28 14.02 24.58 16.01
N TYR A 29 13.65 25.02 14.81
CA TYR A 29 12.68 24.31 13.97
C TYR A 29 13.21 22.95 13.50
N GLU A 30 14.49 22.86 13.12
CA GLU A 30 15.11 21.58 12.73
C GLU A 30 15.01 20.56 13.87
N TYR A 31 15.26 20.99 15.11
CA TYR A 31 15.12 20.16 16.29
C TYR A 31 13.66 19.86 16.66
N ALA A 32 12.75 20.83 16.55
CA ALA A 32 11.36 20.66 16.97
C ALA A 32 10.50 19.87 15.97
N LEU A 33 10.90 19.83 14.70
CA LEU A 33 10.12 19.21 13.61
C LEU A 33 10.64 17.86 13.15
N VAL A 34 11.79 17.40 13.68
CA VAL A 34 12.31 16.07 13.38
C VAL A 34 11.45 15.01 14.05
N GLU A 35 11.05 14.00 13.30
CA GLU A 35 10.39 12.81 13.82
C GLU A 35 11.40 11.67 13.85
N GLU A 36 11.46 10.98 14.98
CA GLU A 36 12.40 9.87 15.20
C GLU A 36 12.20 8.72 14.20
N GLN A 37 10.97 8.56 13.71
CA GLN A 37 10.61 7.48 12.79
C GLN A 37 10.34 8.03 11.39
N PRO A 38 10.69 7.25 10.34
CA PRO A 38 10.31 7.58 8.98
C PRO A 38 8.80 7.80 8.87
N LEU A 39 8.45 8.91 8.24
CA LEU A 39 7.09 9.34 8.03
C LEU A 39 6.49 8.59 6.85
N LEU A 40 5.28 8.05 7.00
CA LEU A 40 4.54 7.46 5.89
C LEU A 40 3.44 8.42 5.44
N PRO A 41 3.64 9.20 4.35
CA PRO A 41 2.60 10.06 3.82
C PRO A 41 1.43 9.21 3.30
N GLN A 42 0.25 9.46 3.83
CA GLN A 42 -0.99 8.84 3.37
C GLN A 42 -1.95 9.93 2.93
N GLN A 43 -2.39 9.88 1.68
CA GLN A 43 -3.40 10.81 1.17
C GLN A 43 -4.68 10.72 2.01
N VAL A 44 -5.25 11.86 2.44
CA VAL A 44 -6.47 11.88 3.27
C VAL A 44 -7.72 11.41 2.52
N ALA A 45 -7.68 11.48 1.19
CA ALA A 45 -8.72 11.06 0.26
C ALA A 45 -8.08 10.94 -1.12
N ALA A 46 -8.61 10.06 -1.97
CA ALA A 46 -8.16 9.95 -3.35
C ALA A 46 -8.18 11.34 -4.02
N LYS A 47 -7.13 11.67 -4.78
CA LYS A 47 -6.96 12.95 -5.49
C LYS A 47 -6.75 14.18 -4.60
N SER A 48 -6.80 14.04 -3.28
CA SER A 48 -6.55 15.14 -2.34
C SER A 48 -5.07 15.53 -2.33
N ASN A 49 -4.78 16.84 -2.26
CA ASN A 49 -3.43 17.32 -2.02
C ASN A 49 -3.04 17.35 -0.52
N LYS A 50 -3.84 16.71 0.34
CA LYS A 50 -3.58 16.64 1.78
C LYS A 50 -3.17 15.23 2.17
N PHE A 51 -2.23 15.18 3.11
CA PHE A 51 -1.66 13.94 3.60
C PHE A 51 -1.74 13.92 5.12
N LEU A 52 -2.01 12.76 5.67
CA LEU A 52 -1.69 12.39 7.04
C LEU A 52 -0.29 11.79 7.06
N CYS A 53 0.36 11.81 8.21
CA CYS A 53 1.52 10.95 8.42
C CYS A 53 1.23 9.92 9.47
N ARG A 54 1.44 8.67 9.08
CA ARG A 54 1.53 7.57 10.03
C ARG A 54 2.99 7.40 10.41
N ARG A 55 3.23 7.11 11.68
CA ARG A 55 4.52 6.58 12.11
C ARG A 55 4.69 5.21 11.48
N SER A 56 5.81 5.02 10.77
CA SER A 56 6.14 3.71 10.21
C SER A 56 6.37 2.73 11.35
N LEU A 57 5.39 1.87 11.64
CA LEU A 57 5.55 0.78 12.59
C LEU A 57 6.71 -0.11 12.13
N HIS A 58 7.84 -0.08 12.85
CA HIS A 58 8.98 -0.95 12.59
C HIS A 58 8.72 -2.33 13.19
N GLY A 59 9.02 -3.39 12.42
CA GLY A 59 9.13 -4.76 12.90
C GLY A 59 7.80 -5.40 13.31
N ARG A 60 7.35 -6.42 12.55
CA ARG A 60 6.17 -7.28 12.77
C ARG A 60 4.79 -6.64 12.63
N ALA A 61 4.56 -5.39 13.04
CA ALA A 61 3.22 -4.79 13.00
C ALA A 61 2.71 -4.42 11.58
N LEU A 62 3.55 -4.52 10.54
CA LEU A 62 3.09 -4.36 9.14
C LEU A 62 2.25 -5.56 8.65
N GLN A 63 2.44 -6.76 9.20
CA GLN A 63 1.58 -7.91 8.90
C GLN A 63 0.20 -7.78 9.55
N ASP A 64 0.09 -7.00 10.63
CA ASP A 64 -1.16 -6.69 11.31
C ASP A 64 -1.94 -5.53 10.67
N MET A 65 -1.61 -5.10 9.45
CA MET A 65 -2.46 -4.14 8.73
C MET A 65 -3.85 -4.70 8.39
N THR A 66 -4.07 -6.01 8.53
CA THR A 66 -5.40 -6.65 8.51
C THR A 66 -6.06 -6.75 9.89
N PHE A 67 -5.40 -6.35 10.97
CA PHE A 67 -5.93 -6.44 12.32
C PHE A 67 -6.88 -5.28 12.61
N LYS A 68 -8.17 -5.59 12.47
CA LYS A 68 -9.32 -4.78 12.87
C LYS A 68 -9.08 -4.10 14.23
N GLY A 69 -9.11 -2.76 14.25
CA GLY A 69 -9.64 -2.02 15.39
C GLY A 69 -8.67 -1.35 16.38
N LYS A 70 -7.33 -1.50 16.27
CA LYS A 70 -6.44 -0.61 17.06
C LYS A 70 -6.27 0.70 16.32
N GLU A 71 -6.88 1.77 16.86
CA GLU A 71 -6.67 3.14 16.40
C GLU A 71 -5.16 3.44 16.35
N VAL A 72 -4.58 3.38 15.15
CA VAL A 72 -3.29 4.02 14.92
C VAL A 72 -3.54 5.50 15.15
N THR A 73 -3.06 6.03 16.28
CA THR A 73 -3.26 7.42 16.67
C THR A 73 -2.83 8.33 15.51
N ARG A 74 -3.83 8.89 14.80
CA ARG A 74 -3.59 9.81 13.69
C ARG A 74 -3.05 11.10 14.29
N ARG A 75 -1.74 11.32 14.22
CA ARG A 75 -1.16 12.61 14.60
C ARG A 75 -1.20 13.56 13.41
N VAL A 76 -1.78 14.72 13.64
CA VAL A 76 -1.66 15.89 12.78
C VAL A 76 -0.20 16.36 12.85
N PHE A 77 0.44 16.68 11.72
CA PHE A 77 1.84 17.12 11.70
C PHE A 77 2.10 18.23 12.71
N TRP A 78 3.18 18.14 13.50
CA TRP A 78 3.61 19.25 14.36
C TRP A 78 3.77 20.55 13.57
N MET A 79 4.28 20.46 12.34
CA MET A 79 4.32 21.56 11.38
C MET A 79 2.94 22.24 11.24
N SER A 80 1.87 21.48 11.05
CA SER A 80 0.53 22.05 10.90
C SER A 80 -0.04 22.63 12.20
N GLN A 81 0.43 22.19 13.38
CA GLN A 81 0.07 22.81 14.65
C GLN A 81 0.84 24.12 14.86
N ILE A 82 2.16 24.12 14.67
CA ILE A 82 3.02 25.30 14.82
C ILE A 82 2.61 26.41 13.84
N THR A 83 2.33 26.06 12.59
CA THR A 83 1.89 27.04 11.59
C THR A 83 0.51 27.65 11.88
N ARG A 84 -0.29 27.04 12.77
CA ARG A 84 -1.57 27.58 13.24
C ARG A 84 -1.45 28.50 14.44
N THR A 85 -0.37 28.43 15.21
CA THR A 85 -0.23 29.24 16.43
C THR A 85 0.08 30.70 16.13
N CYS A 86 0.94 30.97 15.14
CA CYS A 86 1.36 32.32 14.79
C CYS A 86 1.63 32.47 13.29
N ARG A 87 1.16 33.60 12.71
CA ARG A 87 1.38 33.95 11.30
C ARG A 87 2.86 34.12 10.95
N HIS A 88 3.69 34.56 11.90
CA HIS A 88 5.13 34.68 11.69
C HIS A 88 5.78 33.31 11.45
N PHE A 89 5.47 32.31 12.28
CA PHE A 89 5.93 30.94 12.08
C PHE A 89 5.45 30.34 10.76
N TYR A 90 4.21 30.62 10.37
CA TYR A 90 3.70 30.23 9.05
C TYR A 90 4.60 30.78 7.93
N PHE A 91 4.87 32.08 7.91
CA PHE A 91 5.70 32.68 6.86
C PHE A 91 7.14 32.19 6.89
N GLU A 92 7.73 32.02 8.08
CA GLU A 92 9.09 31.47 8.18
C GLU A 92 9.16 30.05 7.63
N LEU A 93 8.23 29.17 8.01
CA LEU A 93 8.22 27.77 7.56
C LEU A 93 7.75 27.59 6.11
N GLU A 94 7.06 28.58 5.55
CA GLU A 94 6.75 28.64 4.12
C GLU A 94 7.99 28.97 3.29
N ASN A 95 8.82 29.91 3.75
CA ASN A 95 10.07 30.28 3.08
C ASN A 95 11.20 29.28 3.34
N TYR A 96 11.20 28.66 4.52
CA TYR A 96 12.16 27.66 4.95
C TYR A 96 11.40 26.38 5.35
N PRO A 97 11.10 25.49 4.38
CA PRO A 97 10.31 24.27 4.62
C PRO A 97 11.13 23.19 5.33
N VAL A 98 11.66 23.52 6.51
CA VAL A 98 12.59 22.73 7.34
C VAL A 98 12.07 21.32 7.61
N PHE A 99 10.75 21.16 7.79
CA PHE A 99 10.13 19.86 7.98
C PHE A 99 10.50 18.83 6.89
N TYR A 100 10.54 19.23 5.61
CA TYR A 100 10.89 18.32 4.52
C TYR A 100 12.37 17.97 4.50
N ARG A 101 13.20 18.83 5.09
CA ARG A 101 14.65 18.71 5.14
C ARG A 101 15.14 17.76 6.22
N VAL A 102 14.50 17.78 7.39
CA VAL A 102 14.97 17.01 8.56
C VAL A 102 14.32 15.63 8.70
N ASN A 103 13.23 15.36 7.97
CA ASN A 103 12.51 14.11 8.06
C ASN A 103 12.81 13.15 6.90
N THR A 104 12.73 11.85 7.17
CA THR A 104 12.75 10.79 6.17
C THR A 104 11.33 10.40 5.78
N PHE A 105 11.04 10.34 4.49
CA PHE A 105 9.73 9.93 3.97
C PHE A 105 9.78 8.50 3.45
N ASN A 106 8.97 7.63 4.03
CA ASN A 106 8.84 6.23 3.66
C ASN A 106 7.63 6.02 2.73
N PHE A 107 7.77 5.20 1.69
CA PHE A 107 6.71 4.88 0.74
C PHE A 107 6.72 3.40 0.38
N PHE A 108 5.53 2.82 0.12
CA PHE A 108 5.39 1.42 -0.29
C PHE A 108 5.03 1.25 -1.77
N GLU A 109 4.62 2.35 -2.44
CA GLU A 109 4.27 2.39 -3.87
C GLU A 109 4.82 3.66 -4.55
N ALA A 110 5.15 3.58 -5.85
CA ALA A 110 5.54 4.72 -6.68
C ALA A 110 4.39 5.70 -6.83
N SER A 111 3.15 5.19 -6.93
CA SER A 111 1.94 5.99 -6.99
C SER A 111 1.87 6.95 -5.80
N MET A 112 2.27 6.50 -4.61
CA MET A 112 2.30 7.31 -3.38
C MET A 112 3.39 8.37 -3.44
N ILE A 113 4.59 8.03 -3.94
CA ILE A 113 5.67 9.01 -4.15
C ILE A 113 5.21 10.08 -5.13
N LEU A 114 4.68 9.67 -6.29
CA LEU A 114 4.20 10.57 -7.34
C LEU A 114 3.15 11.53 -6.77
N ARG A 115 2.09 10.99 -6.13
CA ARG A 115 1.04 11.79 -5.49
C ARG A 115 1.62 12.74 -4.44
N PHE A 116 2.47 12.26 -3.54
CA PHE A 116 3.02 13.12 -2.50
C PHE A 116 3.84 14.28 -3.06
N LEU A 117 4.73 14.00 -4.02
CA LEU A 117 5.57 15.01 -4.65
C LEU A 117 4.75 16.01 -5.49
N SER A 118 3.74 15.55 -6.23
CA SER A 118 2.84 16.42 -6.98
C SER A 118 1.96 17.30 -6.08
N ALA A 119 1.66 16.86 -4.85
CA ALA A 119 0.82 17.62 -3.91
C ALA A 119 1.53 18.82 -3.26
N ILE A 120 2.86 18.79 -3.20
CA ILE A 120 3.66 19.83 -2.53
C ILE A 120 4.31 20.75 -3.57
N THR A 121 4.60 21.98 -3.19
CA THR A 121 5.21 22.98 -4.10
C THR A 121 6.62 22.56 -4.53
N PRO A 122 7.11 22.99 -5.71
CA PRO A 122 8.50 22.79 -6.12
C PRO A 122 9.54 23.18 -5.05
N GLN A 123 9.36 24.32 -4.39
CA GLN A 123 10.23 24.78 -3.29
C GLN A 123 10.26 23.82 -2.09
N ARG A 124 9.17 23.08 -1.83
CA ARG A 124 9.13 22.09 -0.74
C ARG A 124 9.79 20.79 -1.17
N ARG A 125 9.57 20.37 -2.43
CA ARG A 125 10.28 19.23 -3.02
C ARG A 125 11.78 19.43 -2.96
N SER A 126 12.26 20.62 -3.31
CA SER A 126 13.69 20.93 -3.32
C SER A 126 14.38 20.84 -1.96
N PHE A 127 13.63 20.78 -0.85
CA PHE A 127 14.17 20.60 0.50
C PHE A 127 14.14 19.14 0.98
N ILE A 128 13.50 18.22 0.25
CA ILE A 128 13.46 16.80 0.64
C ILE A 128 14.87 16.21 0.57
N ARG A 129 15.36 15.69 1.70
CA ARG A 129 16.71 15.09 1.80
C ARG A 129 16.74 13.58 1.78
N SER A 130 15.74 12.95 2.38
CA SER A 130 15.75 11.51 2.63
C SER A 130 14.41 10.88 2.24
N ILE A 131 14.48 9.92 1.33
CA ILE A 131 13.34 9.10 0.91
C ILE A 131 13.73 7.63 1.10
N THR A 132 12.84 6.89 1.72
CA THR A 132 12.89 5.44 1.80
C THR A 132 11.75 4.87 0.97
N PHE A 133 12.05 3.98 0.04
CA PHE A 133 11.07 3.32 -0.79
C PHE A 133 11.13 1.81 -0.57
N LYS A 134 10.04 1.23 -0.05
CA LYS A 134 9.89 -0.18 0.34
C LYS A 134 8.76 -0.84 -0.47
N PRO A 135 8.95 -1.19 -1.75
CA PRO A 135 7.92 -1.83 -2.56
C PRO A 135 7.34 -3.07 -1.85
N MET A 136 6.02 -3.09 -1.61
CA MET A 136 5.34 -4.28 -1.07
C MET A 136 5.08 -5.34 -2.15
N ASP A 137 4.77 -4.91 -3.37
CA ASP A 137 4.56 -5.81 -4.51
C ASP A 137 5.84 -5.99 -5.30
N VAL A 138 6.75 -6.79 -4.75
CA VAL A 138 8.03 -7.13 -5.36
C VAL A 138 7.84 -7.51 -6.85
N PRO A 139 7.08 -8.55 -7.24
CA PRO A 139 7.20 -9.16 -8.57
C PRO A 139 6.92 -8.22 -9.75
N CYS A 140 6.00 -7.25 -9.61
CA CYS A 140 5.67 -6.36 -10.72
C CYS A 140 6.70 -5.26 -10.93
N TRP A 141 7.36 -4.79 -9.87
CA TRP A 141 8.42 -3.77 -9.96
C TRP A 141 9.66 -4.30 -10.68
N PHE A 142 10.05 -5.54 -10.37
CA PHE A 142 11.18 -6.17 -11.03
C PHE A 142 10.92 -6.38 -12.53
N ARG A 143 9.73 -6.80 -12.95
CA ARG A 143 9.44 -6.99 -14.39
C ARG A 143 9.50 -5.69 -15.20
N ILE A 144 9.07 -4.57 -14.63
CA ILE A 144 9.10 -3.27 -15.30
C ILE A 144 10.51 -2.70 -15.38
N TRP A 145 11.27 -2.86 -14.30
CA TRP A 145 12.68 -2.55 -14.34
C TRP A 145 13.33 -3.48 -15.35
N ASN A 146 13.36 -4.80 -15.20
CA ASN A 146 14.12 -5.75 -16.05
C ASN A 146 14.07 -5.66 -17.60
N GLY A 147 13.34 -4.76 -18.25
CA GLY A 147 13.34 -4.59 -19.70
C GLY A 147 12.68 -5.78 -20.41
N GLU A 148 12.15 -6.74 -19.65
CA GLU A 148 11.02 -7.53 -20.11
C GLU A 148 9.98 -6.52 -20.58
N PRO A 149 9.45 -6.62 -21.82
CA PRO A 149 8.43 -5.71 -22.31
C PRO A 149 7.39 -5.70 -21.21
N ALA A 150 7.31 -4.58 -20.49
CA ALA A 150 6.54 -4.55 -19.28
C ALA A 150 5.20 -5.10 -19.69
N SER A 151 4.76 -6.20 -19.08
CA SER A 151 3.39 -6.63 -19.28
C SER A 151 2.42 -5.52 -18.87
N HIS A 152 2.94 -4.43 -18.27
CA HIS A 152 2.31 -3.16 -18.02
C HIS A 152 3.17 -1.92 -18.39
N PRO A 153 3.12 -1.40 -19.64
CA PRO A 153 3.76 -0.12 -20.03
C PRO A 153 3.38 1.08 -19.15
N ALA A 154 2.18 1.03 -18.54
CA ALA A 154 1.71 2.04 -17.60
C ALA A 154 2.62 2.21 -16.37
N LYS A 155 3.23 1.11 -15.86
CA LYS A 155 4.05 1.19 -14.66
C LYS A 155 5.47 1.71 -14.95
N ALA A 156 6.04 1.44 -16.14
CA ALA A 156 7.29 2.08 -16.58
C ALA A 156 7.11 3.60 -16.67
N LYS A 157 6.00 4.03 -17.28
CA LYS A 157 5.62 5.44 -17.37
C LYS A 157 5.48 6.09 -15.99
N LEU A 158 4.86 5.39 -15.02
CA LEU A 158 4.74 5.85 -13.64
C LEU A 158 6.10 6.11 -12.98
N LEU A 159 7.07 5.21 -13.15
CA LEU A 159 8.41 5.36 -12.57
C LEU A 159 9.17 6.54 -13.17
N ARG A 160 9.01 6.74 -14.48
CA ARG A 160 9.56 7.91 -15.17
C ARG A 160 8.98 9.21 -14.60
N HIS A 161 7.66 9.26 -14.37
CA HIS A 161 7.02 10.42 -13.73
C HIS A 161 7.52 10.65 -12.29
N VAL A 162 7.72 9.59 -11.50
CA VAL A 162 8.31 9.69 -10.16
C VAL A 162 9.72 10.27 -10.25
N ALA A 163 10.55 9.75 -11.14
CA ALA A 163 11.92 10.21 -11.30
C ALA A 163 11.97 11.68 -11.76
N VAL A 164 11.06 12.12 -12.64
CA VAL A 164 10.93 13.53 -13.05
C VAL A 164 10.73 14.45 -11.85
N LEU A 165 9.83 14.09 -10.92
CA LEU A 165 9.60 14.92 -9.73
C LEU A 165 10.70 14.80 -8.69
N LEU A 166 11.38 13.64 -8.60
CA LEU A 166 12.53 13.47 -7.72
C LEU A 166 13.74 14.32 -8.16
N HIS A 167 13.89 14.64 -9.44
CA HIS A 167 14.91 15.61 -9.91
C HIS A 167 14.67 17.02 -9.38
N GLN A 168 13.43 17.36 -9.04
CA GLN A 168 13.12 18.64 -8.41
C GLN A 168 13.44 18.64 -6.91
N CYS A 169 13.80 17.49 -6.33
CA CYS A 169 14.31 17.37 -4.97
C CYS A 169 15.82 17.69 -4.94
N GLY A 170 16.18 18.95 -5.18
CA GLY A 170 17.59 19.38 -5.27
C GLY A 170 18.47 19.08 -4.05
N ASP A 171 17.89 18.99 -2.85
CA ASP A 171 18.61 18.58 -1.62
C ASP A 171 18.57 17.07 -1.35
N LEU A 172 18.06 16.23 -2.26
CA LEU A 172 17.97 14.78 -2.04
C LEU A 172 19.38 14.19 -1.90
N ARG A 173 19.69 13.68 -0.71
CA ARG A 173 21.00 13.12 -0.34
C ARG A 173 20.95 11.63 -0.08
N ASP A 174 19.79 11.11 0.26
CA ASP A 174 19.63 9.73 0.67
C ASP A 174 18.33 9.15 0.14
N MET A 175 18.41 8.41 -0.98
CA MET A 175 17.28 7.65 -1.49
C MET A 175 17.53 6.16 -1.30
N GLN A 176 16.92 5.57 -0.28
CA GLN A 176 17.02 4.14 -0.03
C GLN A 176 15.91 3.39 -0.77
N ILE A 177 16.27 2.39 -1.59
CA ILE A 177 15.30 1.54 -2.29
C ILE A 177 15.45 0.12 -1.77
N PHE A 178 14.43 -0.39 -1.09
CA PHE A 178 14.47 -1.70 -0.48
C PHE A 178 14.02 -2.77 -1.47
N ILE A 179 14.87 -3.75 -1.67
CA ILE A 179 14.63 -4.94 -2.48
C ILE A 179 14.27 -6.04 -1.48
N SER A 180 12.98 -6.33 -1.36
CA SER A 180 12.50 -7.37 -0.45
C SER A 180 12.61 -8.74 -1.10
N ALA A 181 13.33 -9.66 -0.45
CA ALA A 181 13.43 -11.06 -0.83
C ALA A 181 12.37 -11.93 -0.12
N ARG A 182 11.15 -11.41 0.05
CA ARG A 182 10.11 -11.97 0.93
C ARG A 182 9.36 -13.19 0.42
N TYR A 183 9.69 -13.72 -0.76
CA TYR A 183 9.01 -14.92 -1.23
C TYR A 183 9.74 -16.17 -0.72
N PRO A 184 9.04 -17.09 -0.02
CA PRO A 184 9.61 -18.35 0.45
C PRO A 184 10.01 -19.31 -0.69
N PHE A 185 9.68 -18.95 -1.93
CA PHE A 185 10.24 -19.56 -3.12
C PHE A 185 11.44 -18.70 -3.53
N ASP A 186 12.65 -19.11 -3.13
CA ASP A 186 13.94 -19.12 -3.85
C ASP A 186 14.40 -17.97 -4.79
N ILE A 187 13.54 -17.01 -5.12
CA ILE A 187 13.72 -16.01 -6.18
C ILE A 187 14.47 -14.77 -5.65
N GLY A 188 14.63 -14.61 -4.34
CA GLY A 188 15.19 -13.38 -3.73
C GLY A 188 16.56 -12.96 -4.24
N LEU A 189 17.51 -13.90 -4.37
CA LEU A 189 18.84 -13.59 -4.94
C LEU A 189 18.75 -13.32 -6.44
N MET A 190 17.94 -14.10 -7.17
CA MET A 190 17.74 -13.88 -8.61
C MET A 190 17.04 -12.55 -8.91
N ASP A 191 16.17 -12.08 -8.03
CA ASP A 191 15.55 -10.76 -8.12
C ASP A 191 16.56 -9.65 -7.85
N ILE A 192 17.45 -9.80 -6.86
CA ILE A 192 18.59 -8.89 -6.65
C ILE A 192 19.48 -8.87 -7.90
N VAL A 193 19.83 -10.04 -8.45
CA VAL A 193 20.65 -10.18 -9.66
C VAL A 193 19.98 -9.52 -10.85
N LYS A 194 18.69 -9.76 -11.07
CA LYS A 194 17.94 -9.16 -12.17
C LYS A 194 17.82 -7.65 -11.99
N CYS A 195 17.51 -7.19 -10.77
CA CYS A 195 17.48 -5.76 -10.44
C CYS A 195 18.81 -5.10 -10.76
N CYS A 196 19.91 -5.66 -10.25
CA CYS A 196 21.24 -5.09 -10.46
C CYS A 196 21.67 -5.22 -11.94
N ASN A 197 21.39 -6.35 -12.62
CA ASN A 197 21.72 -6.48 -14.05
C ASN A 197 20.93 -5.50 -14.91
N HIS A 198 19.66 -5.26 -14.61
CA HIS A 198 18.91 -4.22 -15.31
C HIS A 198 19.40 -2.82 -14.93
N TYR A 199 19.78 -2.60 -13.67
CA TYR A 199 20.45 -1.38 -13.21
C TYR A 199 21.68 -1.06 -14.08
N LEU A 200 22.39 -2.09 -14.55
CA LEU A 200 23.50 -1.97 -15.48
C LEU A 200 23.11 -1.82 -16.95
N VAL A 201 22.07 -2.53 -17.40
CA VAL A 201 21.72 -2.69 -18.83
C VAL A 201 20.77 -1.59 -19.32
N SER A 202 19.98 -0.97 -18.45
CA SER A 202 19.00 0.08 -18.81
C SER A 202 19.63 1.47 -19.03
N GLN A 203 20.64 1.51 -19.89
CA GLN A 203 21.24 2.77 -20.33
C GLN A 203 20.21 3.74 -20.92
N ASP A 204 19.04 3.24 -21.33
CA ASP A 204 18.02 3.99 -22.07
C ASP A 204 17.18 4.98 -21.25
N ASP A 205 17.07 4.84 -19.92
CA ASP A 205 16.34 5.83 -19.09
C ASP A 205 17.29 6.61 -18.17
N ALA A 206 18.10 7.47 -18.79
CA ALA A 206 19.05 8.36 -18.14
C ALA A 206 18.44 9.14 -16.95
N LEU A 207 17.13 9.35 -16.96
CA LEU A 207 16.41 10.13 -15.98
C LEU A 207 16.26 9.41 -14.64
N ILE A 208 16.06 8.10 -14.56
CA ILE A 208 16.03 7.42 -13.24
C ILE A 208 17.43 7.46 -12.60
N TRP A 209 18.46 7.39 -13.44
CA TRP A 209 19.83 7.23 -13.02
C TRP A 209 20.54 8.53 -12.63
N SER A 210 20.08 9.67 -13.13
CA SER A 210 20.60 10.97 -12.71
C SER A 210 20.14 11.41 -11.33
N LEU A 211 19.33 10.59 -10.63
CA LEU A 211 18.94 10.88 -9.26
C LEU A 211 20.15 10.75 -8.31
N PRO A 212 20.39 11.76 -7.46
CA PRO A 212 21.52 11.71 -6.53
C PRO A 212 21.33 10.58 -5.51
N THR A 213 22.38 9.78 -5.36
CA THR A 213 22.60 8.91 -4.18
C THR A 213 21.50 7.88 -3.92
N ILE A 214 21.17 7.08 -4.94
CA ILE A 214 20.34 5.88 -4.76
C ILE A 214 21.13 4.80 -4.03
N ARG A 215 20.64 4.37 -2.87
CA ARG A 215 21.17 3.25 -2.08
C ARG A 215 20.20 2.06 -2.13
N PRO A 216 20.46 1.06 -2.99
CA PRO A 216 19.67 -0.15 -2.96
C PRO A 216 20.00 -0.96 -1.70
N MET A 217 18.96 -1.27 -0.93
CA MET A 217 19.03 -2.03 0.32
C MET A 217 18.39 -3.40 0.10
N ALA A 218 19.12 -4.49 0.28
CA ALA A 218 18.52 -5.82 0.28
C ALA A 218 17.99 -6.16 1.68
N VAL A 219 16.80 -6.76 1.71
CA VAL A 219 16.20 -7.33 2.93
C VAL A 219 16.05 -8.83 2.73
N PRO A 220 17.04 -9.65 3.15
CA PRO A 220 16.85 -11.08 3.28
C PRO A 220 15.75 -11.33 4.31
N ASP A 221 14.82 -12.21 3.98
CA ASP A 221 13.79 -12.65 4.92
C ASP A 221 14.30 -13.89 5.64
N ASN A 222 15.15 -13.66 6.65
CA ASN A 222 15.62 -14.70 7.54
C ASN A 222 14.69 -14.77 8.77
N ALA A 223 14.31 -16.00 9.16
CA ALA A 223 13.43 -16.27 10.31
C ALA A 223 13.92 -15.65 11.64
N PHE A 224 15.15 -15.16 11.69
CA PHE A 224 15.83 -14.63 12.87
C PHE A 224 15.94 -13.10 12.94
N GLY A 225 15.40 -12.35 11.96
CA GLY A 225 15.35 -10.88 12.00
C GLY A 225 15.72 -10.21 10.67
N ILE A 226 15.30 -8.96 10.49
CA ILE A 226 15.55 -8.19 9.26
C ILE A 226 16.99 -7.63 9.30
N THR A 227 17.92 -8.25 8.57
CA THR A 227 19.26 -7.67 8.35
C THR A 227 19.24 -6.79 7.10
N LEU A 228 19.44 -5.48 7.24
CA LEU A 228 19.53 -4.61 6.06
C LEU A 228 20.93 -4.70 5.45
N ILE A 229 21.02 -5.09 4.18
CA ILE A 229 22.28 -5.15 3.44
C ILE A 229 22.34 -3.96 2.49
N ASP A 230 23.26 -3.02 2.74
CA ASP A 230 23.51 -1.91 1.82
C ASP A 230 24.35 -2.41 0.63
N LEU A 231 23.71 -2.55 -0.53
CA LEU A 231 24.37 -3.07 -1.73
C LEU A 231 25.45 -2.10 -2.26
N THR A 232 25.48 -0.84 -1.81
CA THR A 232 26.56 0.08 -2.15
C THR A 232 27.87 -0.22 -1.41
N THR A 233 27.84 -1.03 -0.35
CA THR A 233 29.03 -1.47 0.43
C THR A 233 29.44 -2.89 0.05
N ALA A 234 30.73 -3.26 0.10
CA ALA A 234 31.20 -4.59 -0.33
C ALA A 234 30.37 -5.71 0.33
N VAL A 235 29.51 -6.38 -0.46
CA VAL A 235 28.64 -7.45 0.01
C VAL A 235 29.24 -8.76 -0.46
N ASP A 236 29.66 -9.58 0.49
CA ASP A 236 29.92 -10.99 0.22
C ASP A 236 28.58 -11.74 0.13
N LEU A 237 28.12 -11.96 -1.11
CA LEU A 237 26.86 -12.66 -1.40
C LEU A 237 26.98 -14.18 -1.22
N THR A 238 28.17 -14.74 -0.97
CA THR A 238 28.35 -16.19 -0.78
C THR A 238 27.68 -16.72 0.49
N ASN A 239 27.50 -15.86 1.51
CA ASN A 239 26.76 -16.21 2.72
C ASN A 239 25.23 -16.21 2.51
N VAL A 240 24.73 -15.54 1.46
CA VAL A 240 23.29 -15.47 1.15
C VAL A 240 22.81 -16.74 0.44
N THR A 241 23.71 -17.49 -0.21
CA THR A 241 23.36 -18.68 -1.03
C THR A 241 23.11 -19.97 -0.23
N ALA A 242 23.46 -20.05 1.04
CA ALA A 242 23.46 -21.31 1.80
C ALA A 242 22.05 -21.88 2.13
N ASN A 243 20.97 -21.12 1.90
CA ASN A 243 19.63 -21.45 2.43
C ASN A 243 18.50 -21.55 1.36
N ALA A 244 18.81 -21.73 0.07
CA ALA A 244 17.80 -21.85 -0.99
C ALA A 244 17.65 -23.33 -1.46
N PRO A 245 16.64 -24.08 -0.98
CA PRO A 245 16.55 -25.53 -1.17
C PRO A 245 16.16 -26.00 -2.59
N HIS A 246 15.70 -25.12 -3.49
CA HIS A 246 15.19 -25.51 -4.82
C HIS A 246 16.12 -25.15 -5.99
N PHE A 247 17.25 -24.49 -5.76
CA PHE A 247 18.25 -24.21 -6.79
C PHE A 247 19.49 -25.08 -6.63
N SER A 248 20.09 -25.47 -7.77
CA SER A 248 21.41 -26.09 -7.72
C SER A 248 22.44 -25.09 -7.16
N SER A 249 23.45 -25.61 -6.44
CA SER A 249 24.57 -24.78 -5.92
C SER A 249 25.23 -23.95 -7.03
N THR A 250 25.29 -24.49 -8.25
CA THR A 250 25.82 -23.82 -9.45
C THR A 250 24.95 -22.65 -9.91
N GLU A 251 23.62 -22.77 -9.89
CA GLU A 251 22.70 -21.68 -10.26
C GLU A 251 22.78 -20.52 -9.27
N LEU A 252 22.83 -20.84 -7.97
CA LEU A 252 22.98 -19.86 -6.90
C LEU A 252 24.32 -19.13 -6.96
N LEU A 253 25.41 -19.85 -7.23
CA LEU A 253 26.73 -19.26 -7.42
C LEU A 253 26.78 -18.34 -8.64
N ASN A 254 26.22 -18.79 -9.77
CA ASN A 254 26.13 -17.97 -10.99
C ASN A 254 25.27 -16.72 -10.78
N ALA A 255 24.19 -16.83 -10.02
CA ALA A 255 23.37 -15.70 -9.58
C ALA A 255 24.22 -14.74 -8.74
N ALA A 256 24.85 -15.21 -7.67
CA ALA A 256 25.68 -14.39 -6.78
C ALA A 256 26.79 -13.62 -7.56
N ILE A 257 27.52 -14.30 -8.45
CA ILE A 257 28.56 -13.68 -9.30
C ILE A 257 27.96 -12.58 -10.19
N LYS A 258 26.78 -12.82 -10.78
CA LYS A 258 26.10 -11.80 -11.60
C LYS A 258 25.68 -10.60 -10.76
N ALA A 259 25.12 -10.81 -9.57
CA ALA A 259 24.77 -9.71 -8.65
C ALA A 259 26.00 -8.93 -8.22
N GLU A 260 27.10 -9.59 -7.91
CA GLU A 260 28.34 -8.93 -7.51
C GLU A 260 28.90 -8.04 -8.63
N LYS A 261 29.00 -8.57 -9.86
CA LYS A 261 29.37 -7.77 -11.04
C LYS A 261 28.45 -6.57 -11.23
N ALA A 262 27.16 -6.79 -11.01
CA ALA A 262 26.16 -5.76 -11.15
C ALA A 262 26.25 -4.65 -10.09
N ILE A 263 26.54 -5.03 -8.85
CA ILE A 263 26.83 -4.11 -7.76
C ILE A 263 28.11 -3.32 -8.04
N LEU A 264 29.17 -3.97 -8.53
CA LEU A 264 30.44 -3.32 -8.84
C LEU A 264 30.30 -2.25 -9.93
N ALA A 265 29.61 -2.56 -11.03
CA ALA A 265 29.42 -1.56 -12.08
C ALA A 265 28.43 -0.45 -11.69
N LEU A 266 27.46 -0.74 -10.80
CA LEU A 266 26.66 0.30 -10.13
C LEU A 266 27.55 1.26 -9.32
N ARG A 267 28.51 0.74 -8.53
CA ARG A 267 29.47 1.58 -7.79
C ARG A 267 30.34 2.42 -8.71
N GLU A 268 30.87 1.81 -9.77
CA GLU A 268 31.72 2.51 -10.74
C GLU A 268 30.96 3.65 -11.43
N ARG A 269 29.67 3.45 -11.71
CA ARG A 269 28.82 4.52 -12.25
C ARG A 269 28.59 5.63 -11.24
N LEU A 270 28.20 5.29 -10.00
CA LEU A 270 27.99 6.29 -8.94
C LEU A 270 29.26 7.09 -8.63
N SER A 271 30.45 6.52 -8.81
CA SER A 271 31.70 7.26 -8.66
C SER A 271 31.97 8.21 -9.83
N LYS A 272 31.59 7.84 -11.06
CA LYS A 272 31.66 8.71 -12.25
C LYS A 272 30.66 9.86 -12.21
N ASP A 273 29.42 9.61 -11.78
CA ASP A 273 28.39 10.66 -11.69
C ASP A 273 28.72 11.72 -10.63
N LYS A 274 29.47 11.37 -9.58
CA LYS A 274 30.05 12.35 -8.64
C LYS A 274 31.07 13.28 -9.29
N ALA A 275 31.73 12.85 -10.37
CA ALA A 275 32.78 13.59 -11.06
C ALA A 275 32.27 14.42 -12.25
N GLY A 276 31.17 14.01 -12.86
CA GLY A 276 30.56 14.70 -14.00
C GLY A 276 29.05 14.67 -13.88
N GLY A 277 28.48 15.70 -13.25
CA GLY A 277 27.04 15.88 -13.18
C GLY A 277 26.46 16.07 -14.58
N ASN A 278 26.13 14.96 -15.25
CA ASN A 278 25.28 14.97 -16.43
C ASN A 278 23.90 15.45 -15.98
N GLY A 279 23.74 16.76 -15.94
CA GLY A 279 22.50 17.42 -15.53
C GLY A 279 21.42 17.11 -16.55
N VAL A 280 20.71 16.01 -16.33
CA VAL A 280 19.50 15.69 -17.09
C VAL A 280 18.55 16.87 -16.91
N GLN A 281 18.34 17.61 -18.01
CA GLN A 281 17.43 18.74 -18.01
C GLN A 281 15.99 18.22 -18.05
N ILE A 282 15.28 18.43 -16.95
CA ILE A 282 13.85 18.13 -16.87
C ILE A 282 13.07 19.28 -17.49
N THR A 283 12.29 18.97 -18.52
CA THR A 283 11.44 19.95 -19.19
C THR A 283 10.18 20.22 -18.36
N SER A 284 9.61 21.44 -18.46
CA SER A 284 8.33 21.77 -17.81
C SER A 284 7.21 20.83 -18.25
N ARG A 285 7.18 20.43 -19.53
CA ARG A 285 6.22 19.47 -20.05
C ARG A 285 6.26 18.11 -19.33
N GLN A 286 7.46 17.58 -19.06
CA GLN A 286 7.59 16.32 -18.32
C GLN A 286 7.06 16.44 -16.89
N VAL A 287 7.28 17.60 -16.25
CA VAL A 287 6.75 17.90 -14.92
C VAL A 287 5.22 17.94 -14.96
N ASP A 288 4.64 18.61 -15.96
CA ASP A 288 3.18 18.71 -16.12
C ASP A 288 2.55 17.34 -16.40
N GLU A 289 3.17 16.52 -17.25
CA GLU A 289 2.73 15.14 -17.51
C GLU A 289 2.79 14.27 -16.24
N ALA A 290 3.84 14.42 -15.43
CA ALA A 290 3.98 13.72 -14.15
C ALA A 290 2.92 14.17 -13.15
N ILE A 291 2.69 15.49 -13.01
CA ILE A 291 1.65 16.04 -12.14
C ILE A 291 0.27 15.55 -12.56
N HIS A 292 -0.05 15.59 -13.85
CA HIS A 292 -1.33 15.10 -14.36
C HIS A 292 -1.52 13.61 -14.07
N ALA A 293 -0.47 12.80 -14.24
CA ALA A 293 -0.50 11.37 -13.92
C ALA A 293 -0.62 11.05 -12.43
N SER A 294 -0.41 12.02 -11.53
CA SER A 294 -0.63 11.85 -10.09
C SER A 294 -2.11 11.81 -9.71
N GLU A 295 -2.99 12.27 -10.60
CA GLU A 295 -4.43 12.40 -10.40
C GLU A 295 -4.82 13.31 -9.23
N ILE A 296 -3.94 14.19 -8.77
CA ILE A 296 -4.28 15.18 -7.74
C ILE A 296 -5.04 16.35 -8.36
N ASP A 297 -6.16 16.71 -7.74
CA ASP A 297 -7.04 17.76 -8.27
C ASP A 297 -6.46 19.17 -8.13
N PHE A 298 -5.60 19.39 -7.14
CA PHE A 298 -4.96 20.69 -6.88
C PHE A 298 -3.47 20.51 -6.54
N PRO A 299 -2.60 20.42 -7.56
CA PRO A 299 -1.17 20.22 -7.36
C PRO A 299 -0.50 21.40 -6.63
N GLY A 300 0.72 21.18 -6.15
CA GLY A 300 1.45 22.18 -5.37
C GLY A 300 1.75 23.46 -6.16
N GLU A 301 2.00 23.34 -7.46
CA GLU A 301 2.35 24.41 -8.41
C GLU A 301 1.26 25.47 -8.51
N GLU A 302 0.00 25.04 -8.56
CA GLU A 302 -1.16 25.92 -8.62
C GLU A 302 -1.31 26.80 -7.38
N ARG A 303 -0.75 26.39 -6.23
CA ARG A 303 -0.75 27.22 -5.02
C ARG A 303 0.15 28.44 -5.15
N ILE A 304 1.22 28.37 -5.95
CA ILE A 304 2.18 29.46 -6.13
C ILE A 304 1.59 30.55 -7.03
N GLN A 305 0.87 30.16 -8.09
CA GLN A 305 0.27 31.10 -9.05
C GLN A 305 -0.91 31.90 -8.47
N GLN A 306 -1.43 31.52 -7.30
CA GLN A 306 -2.44 32.28 -6.56
C GLN A 306 -1.80 33.46 -5.81
N ASN A 307 -1.50 34.54 -6.54
CA ASN A 307 -0.85 35.76 -6.07
C ASN A 307 -1.50 36.41 -4.80
N ARG A 308 -0.94 36.06 -3.64
CA ARG A 308 -0.38 36.83 -2.49
C ARG A 308 -1.07 38.02 -1.80
N PHE A 309 -2.07 38.75 -2.31
CA PHE A 309 -2.54 39.95 -1.57
C PHE A 309 -3.70 39.77 -0.58
N ASN A 310 -4.41 38.64 -0.55
CA ASN A 310 -5.59 38.44 0.35
C ASN A 310 -5.76 37.02 0.93
N SER A 311 -4.69 36.22 1.06
CA SER A 311 -4.81 34.83 1.54
C SER A 311 -4.52 34.69 3.04
N THR A 312 -5.57 34.48 3.84
CA THR A 312 -5.48 34.06 5.26
C THR A 312 -6.09 32.66 5.43
N ASN A 313 -5.22 31.66 5.22
CA ASN A 313 -5.24 30.26 5.66
C ASN A 313 -6.57 29.58 6.08
N GLY A 314 -6.90 28.52 5.33
CA GLY A 314 -7.83 27.45 5.66
C GLY A 314 -7.77 26.34 4.58
N PRO A 315 -8.31 25.13 4.82
CA PRO A 315 -8.28 23.99 3.89
C PRO A 315 -8.77 24.43 2.50
N VAL A 316 -8.13 23.97 1.41
CA VAL A 316 -8.33 24.38 -0.02
C VAL A 316 -9.06 25.71 -0.13
N SER A 317 -8.28 26.79 -0.34
CA SER A 317 -8.70 28.16 -0.09
C SER A 317 -10.19 28.37 -0.38
N LYS A 318 -10.92 29.02 0.54
CA LYS A 318 -12.34 29.37 0.34
C LYS A 318 -12.59 29.95 -1.07
N ARG A 319 -11.58 30.62 -1.62
CA ARG A 319 -11.50 31.14 -2.98
C ARG A 319 -11.40 30.08 -4.10
N THR A 320 -10.62 29.01 -3.93
CA THR A 320 -10.58 27.85 -4.85
C THR A 320 -11.94 27.15 -4.87
N ARG A 321 -12.59 26.97 -3.71
CA ARG A 321 -13.95 26.41 -3.64
C ARG A 321 -14.99 27.33 -4.28
N GLN A 322 -14.87 28.64 -4.09
CA GLN A 322 -15.73 29.62 -4.76
C GLN A 322 -15.57 29.61 -6.29
N LYS A 323 -14.36 29.38 -6.82
CA LYS A 323 -14.12 29.28 -8.27
C LYS A 323 -14.61 27.98 -8.88
N CYS A 324 -14.57 26.87 -8.14
CA CYS A 324 -15.05 25.57 -8.61
C CYS A 324 -16.57 25.37 -8.41
N ASN A 325 -17.38 26.44 -8.38
CA ASN A 325 -18.81 26.38 -8.07
C ASN A 325 -19.12 25.64 -6.76
N GLY A 326 -18.54 26.09 -5.63
CA GLY A 326 -19.03 25.95 -4.24
C GLY A 326 -19.31 24.55 -3.69
N GLY A 327 -20.19 23.79 -4.33
CA GLY A 327 -20.58 22.42 -3.99
C GLY A 327 -19.75 21.31 -4.65
N LEU A 328 -18.88 21.60 -5.63
CA LEU A 328 -18.10 20.56 -6.30
C LEU A 328 -16.75 20.24 -5.62
N VAL A 329 -16.37 20.91 -4.52
CA VAL A 329 -15.08 20.62 -3.84
C VAL A 329 -15.29 20.42 -2.35
N ASN A 330 -14.99 19.22 -1.85
CA ASN A 330 -15.19 18.89 -0.44
C ASN A 330 -14.15 19.52 0.49
N ASP A 331 -14.35 19.37 1.80
CA ASP A 331 -13.43 19.91 2.82
C ASP A 331 -12.02 19.33 2.75
N LEU A 332 -11.84 18.18 2.10
CA LEU A 332 -10.54 17.54 1.87
C LEU A 332 -9.84 18.10 0.63
N GLY A 333 -10.47 18.98 -0.13
CA GLY A 333 -9.88 19.55 -1.33
C GLY A 333 -9.93 18.62 -2.51
N VAL A 334 -10.95 17.79 -2.61
CA VAL A 334 -11.17 16.88 -3.73
C VAL A 334 -12.36 17.41 -4.51
N ILE A 335 -12.25 17.43 -5.84
CA ILE A 335 -13.39 17.73 -6.70
C ILE A 335 -14.35 16.54 -6.61
N GLU A 336 -15.53 16.76 -6.04
CA GLU A 336 -16.67 15.84 -6.03
C GLU A 336 -17.17 15.67 -7.47
N ARG A 337 -16.50 14.78 -8.18
CA ARG A 337 -17.02 14.23 -9.43
C ARG A 337 -18.09 13.23 -9.02
N THR A 338 -19.30 13.34 -9.58
CA THR A 338 -20.28 12.26 -9.52
C THR A 338 -19.63 11.03 -10.14
N LYS A 339 -19.05 10.17 -9.30
CA LYS A 339 -18.47 8.92 -9.76
C LYS A 339 -19.66 8.01 -10.01
N ASN A 340 -20.01 7.82 -11.28
CA ASN A 340 -21.02 6.85 -11.64
C ASN A 340 -20.64 5.51 -11.02
N ARG A 341 -21.58 4.92 -10.28
CA ARG A 341 -21.36 3.64 -9.59
C ARG A 341 -20.91 2.56 -10.58
N TYR A 342 -21.40 2.64 -11.81
CA TYR A 342 -21.07 1.75 -12.92
C TYR A 342 -20.34 2.51 -14.04
N ASN A 343 -19.43 1.83 -14.75
CA ASN A 343 -18.82 2.34 -15.98
C ASN A 343 -19.79 2.19 -17.16
N ALA A 344 -19.35 2.54 -18.37
CA ALA A 344 -20.18 2.42 -19.58
C ALA A 344 -20.57 0.97 -19.93
N GLU A 345 -19.88 -0.01 -19.36
CA GLU A 345 -20.10 -1.46 -19.56
C GLU A 345 -20.95 -2.07 -18.43
N GLY A 346 -21.44 -1.26 -17.48
CA GLY A 346 -22.18 -1.75 -16.31
C GLY A 346 -21.30 -2.31 -15.19
N LEU A 347 -19.96 -2.25 -15.30
CA LEU A 347 -19.05 -2.72 -14.26
C LEU A 347 -18.92 -1.71 -13.14
N LEU A 348 -18.87 -2.21 -11.90
CA LEU A 348 -18.71 -1.42 -10.69
C LEU A 348 -17.38 -0.65 -10.73
N THR A 349 -17.43 0.68 -10.61
CA THR A 349 -16.25 1.54 -10.60
C THR A 349 -15.64 1.72 -9.21
N LEU A 350 -16.34 1.25 -8.18
CA LEU A 350 -15.87 1.26 -6.80
C LEU A 350 -14.76 0.22 -6.63
N ASN A 351 -13.74 0.57 -5.84
CA ASN A 351 -12.70 -0.40 -5.50
C ASN A 351 -13.31 -1.43 -4.53
N ILE A 352 -13.45 -2.66 -5.02
CA ILE A 352 -13.93 -3.80 -4.23
C ILE A 352 -12.86 -4.13 -3.19
N PHE A 353 -13.23 -4.10 -1.92
CA PHE A 353 -12.35 -4.49 -0.82
C PHE A 353 -12.60 -5.91 -0.35
N ALA A 354 -13.86 -6.33 -0.36
CA ALA A 354 -14.25 -7.69 -0.06
C ALA A 354 -15.61 -8.02 -0.70
N ILE A 355 -15.83 -9.30 -0.93
CA ILE A 355 -17.16 -9.85 -1.14
C ILE A 355 -17.51 -10.63 0.11
N THR A 356 -18.58 -10.23 0.79
CA THR A 356 -18.96 -10.77 2.11
C THR A 356 -20.17 -11.68 2.07
N GLY A 357 -20.88 -11.71 0.94
CA GLY A 357 -22.07 -12.51 0.74
C GLY A 357 -22.29 -12.85 -0.73
N LEU A 358 -22.94 -13.98 -0.96
CA LEU A 358 -23.50 -14.38 -2.25
C LEU A 358 -24.93 -14.86 -2.02
N ARG A 359 -25.84 -14.50 -2.91
CA ARG A 359 -27.24 -14.96 -2.86
C ARG A 359 -27.84 -15.10 -4.24
N TRP A 360 -28.93 -15.84 -4.31
CA TRP A 360 -29.82 -15.84 -5.44
C TRP A 360 -30.76 -14.63 -5.39
N SER A 361 -30.95 -13.97 -6.53
CA SER A 361 -31.92 -12.91 -6.76
C SER A 361 -32.74 -13.27 -8.00
N GLY A 362 -33.78 -14.09 -7.80
CA GLY A 362 -34.46 -14.76 -8.90
C GLY A 362 -33.54 -15.77 -9.60
N SER A 363 -33.38 -15.62 -10.92
CA SER A 363 -32.42 -16.39 -11.73
C SER A 363 -30.99 -15.86 -11.65
N ASN A 364 -30.79 -14.67 -11.08
CA ASN A 364 -29.51 -13.98 -11.10
C ASN A 364 -28.74 -14.25 -9.80
N ILE A 365 -27.43 -14.03 -9.87
CA ILE A 365 -26.55 -14.08 -8.70
C ILE A 365 -26.20 -12.66 -8.31
N GLU A 366 -26.40 -12.33 -7.04
CA GLU A 366 -25.94 -11.08 -6.44
C GLU A 366 -24.83 -11.36 -5.42
N CYS A 367 -23.87 -10.44 -5.35
CA CYS A 367 -22.78 -10.43 -4.40
C CYS A 367 -22.87 -9.21 -3.49
N GLU A 368 -22.67 -9.42 -2.20
CA GLU A 368 -22.55 -8.34 -1.23
C GLU A 368 -21.11 -7.80 -1.30
N VAL A 369 -20.97 -6.60 -1.86
CA VAL A 369 -19.70 -5.93 -2.07
C VAL A 369 -19.46 -4.92 -0.96
N GLN A 370 -18.34 -5.07 -0.27
CA GLN A 370 -17.78 -4.02 0.57
C GLN A 370 -16.77 -3.23 -0.24
N GLY A 371 -17.06 -1.95 -0.46
CA GLY A 371 -16.20 -1.06 -1.23
C GLY A 371 -15.67 0.10 -0.39
N TYR A 372 -14.56 0.70 -0.84
CA TYR A 372 -14.19 2.03 -0.35
C TYR A 372 -15.14 3.06 -0.96
N SER A 373 -15.95 3.70 -0.10
CA SER A 373 -16.40 5.06 -0.39
C SER A 373 -15.15 5.93 -0.66
N ALA A 374 -15.28 6.98 -1.48
CA ALA A 374 -14.19 7.94 -1.70
C ALA A 374 -13.61 8.51 -0.38
N THR A 375 -14.37 8.42 0.72
CA THR A 375 -13.92 8.67 2.08
C THR A 375 -13.06 7.50 2.57
N THR A 376 -11.76 7.73 2.80
CA THR A 376 -10.77 6.74 3.29
C THR A 376 -11.01 6.28 4.74
N ASP A 377 -12.23 6.40 5.26
CA ASP A 377 -12.55 5.98 6.61
C ASP A 377 -12.91 4.48 6.60
N PRO A 378 -12.06 3.60 7.18
CA PRO A 378 -12.35 2.19 7.25
C PRO A 378 -13.60 1.87 8.08
N GLN A 379 -14.06 2.80 8.93
CA GLN A 379 -15.30 2.64 9.70
C GLN A 379 -16.55 2.89 8.87
N ASN A 380 -16.42 3.52 7.70
CA ASN A 380 -17.54 3.88 6.83
C ASN A 380 -17.49 3.07 5.52
N MET A 381 -17.23 1.77 5.65
CA MET A 381 -17.35 0.83 4.53
C MET A 381 -18.84 0.63 4.22
N ASN A 382 -19.24 1.10 3.05
CA ASN A 382 -20.59 0.83 2.55
C ASN A 382 -20.61 -0.58 1.95
N SER A 383 -21.60 -1.36 2.39
CA SER A 383 -21.93 -2.65 1.82
C SER A 383 -23.10 -2.49 0.86
N SER A 384 -23.05 -3.12 -0.30
CA SER A 384 -24.17 -3.16 -1.23
C SER A 384 -24.25 -4.48 -1.97
N TRP A 385 -25.47 -4.96 -2.19
CA TRP A 385 -25.71 -6.07 -3.11
C TRP A 385 -25.60 -5.57 -4.55
N GLU A 386 -24.79 -6.26 -5.34
CA GLU A 386 -24.51 -5.96 -6.74
C GLU A 386 -24.77 -7.22 -7.57
N ASP A 387 -25.19 -7.05 -8.82
CA ASP A 387 -25.22 -8.16 -9.78
C ASP A 387 -23.81 -8.71 -9.99
N ILE A 388 -23.70 -10.03 -10.13
CA ILE A 388 -22.40 -10.69 -10.30
C ILE A 388 -21.62 -10.16 -11.51
N GLU A 389 -22.34 -9.76 -12.56
CA GLU A 389 -21.77 -9.19 -13.78
C GLU A 389 -21.09 -7.85 -13.50
N ALA A 390 -21.67 -7.03 -12.62
CA ALA A 390 -21.12 -5.73 -12.26
C ALA A 390 -19.78 -5.86 -11.51
N VAL A 391 -19.50 -6.99 -10.86
CA VAL A 391 -18.24 -7.19 -10.12
C VAL A 391 -17.15 -7.90 -10.94
N LEU A 392 -17.33 -8.11 -12.24
CA LEU A 392 -16.36 -8.81 -13.11
C LEU A 392 -15.13 -7.98 -13.48
N THR A 393 -14.66 -7.16 -12.55
CA THR A 393 -13.32 -6.59 -12.59
C THR A 393 -12.29 -7.63 -12.17
N PHE A 394 -11.00 -7.40 -12.51
CA PHE A 394 -9.92 -8.27 -12.08
C PHE A 394 -9.95 -8.50 -10.56
N ASP A 395 -10.08 -7.43 -9.78
CA ASP A 395 -10.17 -7.49 -8.33
C ASP A 395 -11.41 -8.24 -7.84
N GLY A 396 -12.58 -7.98 -8.44
CA GLY A 396 -13.82 -8.65 -8.04
C GLY A 396 -13.75 -10.17 -8.21
N THR A 397 -13.17 -10.66 -9.31
CA THR A 397 -12.95 -12.11 -9.49
C THR A 397 -12.00 -12.71 -8.45
N LEU A 398 -10.98 -11.97 -8.02
CA LEU A 398 -10.09 -12.39 -6.94
C LEU A 398 -10.83 -12.47 -5.60
N TYR A 399 -11.65 -11.47 -5.29
CA TYR A 399 -12.42 -11.42 -4.05
C TYR A 399 -13.55 -12.45 -4.01
N LEU A 400 -14.15 -12.81 -5.14
CA LEU A 400 -15.07 -13.95 -5.24
C LEU A 400 -14.37 -15.26 -4.85
N GLY A 401 -13.14 -15.46 -5.32
CA GLY A 401 -12.36 -16.64 -4.91
C GLY A 401 -12.02 -16.64 -3.42
N PHE A 402 -11.68 -15.47 -2.86
CA PHE A 402 -11.44 -15.34 -1.41
C PHE A 402 -12.69 -15.57 -0.56
N TYR A 403 -13.88 -15.21 -1.06
CA TYR A 403 -15.13 -15.49 -0.37
C TYR A 403 -15.32 -16.99 -0.16
N TYR A 404 -15.19 -17.80 -1.22
CA TYR A 404 -15.34 -19.26 -1.11
C TYR A 404 -14.26 -19.90 -0.25
N GLN A 405 -13.00 -19.45 -0.37
CA GLN A 405 -11.91 -19.93 0.49
C GLN A 405 -12.18 -19.64 1.97
N LYS A 406 -12.82 -18.52 2.29
CA LYS A 406 -13.17 -18.14 3.67
C LYS A 406 -14.45 -18.80 4.17
N LEU A 407 -15.30 -19.35 3.30
CA LEU A 407 -16.62 -19.87 3.67
C LEU A 407 -16.53 -20.93 4.77
N SER A 408 -15.52 -21.81 4.73
CA SER A 408 -15.24 -22.83 5.75
C SER A 408 -14.98 -22.22 7.14
N THR A 409 -14.20 -21.14 7.19
CA THR A 409 -13.82 -20.45 8.43
C THR A 409 -14.91 -19.54 8.97
N MET A 410 -15.68 -18.88 8.09
CA MET A 410 -16.77 -17.96 8.48
C MET A 410 -17.89 -18.63 9.27
N MET A 411 -17.99 -19.96 9.21
CA MET A 411 -19.05 -20.71 9.88
C MET A 411 -18.54 -21.71 10.92
N SER A 412 -17.30 -21.53 11.38
CA SER A 412 -16.61 -22.45 12.30
C SER A 412 -17.22 -22.59 13.71
N GLY A 413 -18.33 -21.91 14.01
CA GLY A 413 -19.05 -22.02 15.30
C GLY A 413 -20.50 -22.52 15.23
N ALA A 414 -21.04 -22.78 14.03
CA ALA A 414 -22.42 -23.29 13.87
C ALA A 414 -22.46 -24.82 13.85
N ASP A 415 -23.59 -25.42 14.20
CA ASP A 415 -23.78 -26.87 14.09
C ASP A 415 -23.66 -27.33 12.62
N PRO A 416 -23.16 -28.56 12.35
CA PRO A 416 -22.94 -29.04 10.99
C PRO A 416 -24.18 -28.97 10.08
N VAL A 417 -25.39 -29.18 10.64
CA VAL A 417 -26.65 -29.16 9.88
C VAL A 417 -26.96 -27.74 9.40
N THR A 418 -26.89 -26.76 10.30
CA THR A 418 -27.09 -25.34 9.97
C THR A 418 -26.03 -24.85 8.98
N ARG A 419 -24.77 -25.28 9.14
CA ARG A 419 -23.67 -24.96 8.21
C ARG A 419 -23.94 -25.49 6.81
N LEU A 420 -24.26 -26.78 6.69
CA LEU A 420 -24.55 -27.42 5.41
C LEU A 420 -25.73 -26.75 4.71
N LYS A 421 -26.84 -26.55 5.43
CA LYS A 421 -28.03 -25.87 4.90
C LYS A 421 -27.72 -24.45 4.40
N LYS A 422 -26.91 -23.69 5.15
CA LYS A 422 -26.50 -22.34 4.75
C LYS A 422 -25.60 -22.35 3.52
N ILE A 423 -24.67 -23.29 3.39
CA ILE A 423 -23.82 -23.41 2.19
C ILE A 423 -24.64 -23.83 0.98
N GLN A 424 -25.57 -24.77 1.14
CA GLN A 424 -26.43 -25.20 0.05
C GLN A 424 -27.40 -24.12 -0.42
N SER A 425 -27.70 -23.13 0.44
CA SER A 425 -28.57 -22.00 0.07
C SER A 425 -27.89 -20.92 -0.77
N ILE A 426 -26.55 -20.90 -0.83
CA ILE A 426 -25.80 -19.92 -1.63
C ILE A 426 -25.47 -20.50 -3.03
N PRO A 427 -25.24 -19.65 -4.04
CA PRO A 427 -24.67 -20.09 -5.31
C PRO A 427 -23.38 -20.90 -5.12
N THR A 428 -23.15 -21.89 -5.97
CA THR A 428 -21.92 -22.70 -5.94
C THR A 428 -20.86 -22.04 -6.82
N PRO A 429 -19.57 -22.38 -6.67
CA PRO A 429 -18.53 -21.93 -7.60
C PRO A 429 -18.86 -22.27 -9.07
N GLN A 430 -19.57 -23.39 -9.30
CA GLN A 430 -20.01 -23.78 -10.64
C GLN A 430 -21.07 -22.81 -11.19
N HIS A 431 -22.11 -22.49 -10.41
CA HIS A 431 -23.13 -21.53 -10.81
C HIS A 431 -22.51 -20.15 -11.12
N VAL A 432 -21.56 -19.71 -10.30
CA VAL A 432 -20.81 -18.47 -10.55
C VAL A 432 -20.01 -18.55 -11.85
N SER A 433 -19.30 -19.65 -12.09
CA SER A 433 -18.52 -19.84 -13.33
C SER A 433 -19.42 -19.77 -14.57
N GLU A 434 -20.56 -20.45 -14.53
CA GLU A 434 -21.51 -20.52 -15.65
C GLU A 434 -22.14 -19.15 -15.93
N ALA A 435 -22.53 -18.42 -14.89
CA ALA A 435 -23.10 -17.08 -15.02
C ALA A 435 -22.15 -16.11 -15.73
N ILE A 436 -20.83 -16.26 -15.55
CA ILE A 436 -19.85 -15.27 -16.00
C ILE A 436 -19.01 -15.74 -17.20
N ASP A 437 -19.08 -17.02 -17.58
CA ASP A 437 -18.27 -17.61 -18.65
C ASP A 437 -18.42 -16.84 -19.97
N HIS A 438 -19.64 -16.44 -20.32
CA HIS A 438 -19.92 -15.71 -21.55
C HIS A 438 -19.25 -14.33 -21.58
N ILE A 439 -19.18 -13.63 -20.44
CA ILE A 439 -18.53 -12.32 -20.29
C ILE A 439 -17.01 -12.47 -20.33
N LEU A 440 -16.47 -13.44 -19.60
CA LEU A 440 -15.03 -13.69 -19.53
C LEU A 440 -14.46 -14.11 -20.89
N ARG A 441 -15.21 -14.91 -21.66
CA ARG A 441 -14.82 -15.28 -23.03
C ARG A 441 -14.74 -14.09 -23.96
N GLY A 442 -15.60 -13.08 -23.81
CA GLY A 442 -15.54 -11.85 -24.60
C GLY A 442 -14.37 -10.96 -24.18
N MET A 443 -14.26 -10.66 -22.89
CA MET A 443 -13.26 -9.73 -22.36
C MET A 443 -11.82 -10.21 -22.53
N TRP A 444 -11.56 -11.53 -22.45
CA TRP A 444 -10.21 -12.06 -22.32
C TRP A 444 -9.70 -12.81 -23.55
N GLN A 445 -10.33 -12.65 -24.72
CA GLN A 445 -9.75 -13.11 -25.98
C GLN A 445 -8.35 -12.52 -26.24
N GLU A 446 -8.13 -11.27 -25.83
CA GLU A 446 -6.84 -10.59 -25.92
C GLU A 446 -5.88 -10.99 -24.78
N GLN A 447 -6.39 -11.55 -23.69
CA GLN A 447 -5.66 -11.85 -22.45
C GLN A 447 -5.72 -13.34 -22.07
N ARG A 448 -5.53 -14.24 -23.04
CA ARG A 448 -5.65 -15.71 -22.87
C ARG A 448 -4.89 -16.28 -21.66
N HIS A 449 -3.74 -15.70 -21.30
CA HIS A 449 -2.95 -16.16 -20.16
C HIS A 449 -3.64 -15.87 -18.82
N ILE A 450 -4.29 -14.70 -18.68
CA ILE A 450 -5.07 -14.33 -17.48
C ILE A 450 -6.27 -15.25 -17.34
N TYR A 451 -6.99 -15.53 -18.42
CA TYR A 451 -8.11 -16.48 -18.42
C TYR A 451 -7.67 -17.88 -17.97
N ARG A 452 -6.54 -18.39 -18.47
CA ARG A 452 -6.01 -19.69 -18.04
C ARG A 452 -5.69 -19.73 -16.55
N THR A 453 -5.03 -18.70 -16.03
CA THR A 453 -4.72 -18.60 -14.60
C THR A 453 -6.00 -18.55 -13.77
N TRP A 454 -6.99 -17.77 -14.21
CA TRP A 454 -8.29 -17.70 -13.56
C TRP A 454 -9.01 -19.06 -13.56
N ALA A 455 -9.10 -19.73 -14.72
CA ALA A 455 -9.78 -21.01 -14.86
C ALA A 455 -9.15 -22.10 -13.99
N LEU A 456 -7.81 -22.17 -13.93
CA LEU A 456 -7.09 -23.09 -13.05
C LEU A 456 -7.39 -22.82 -11.57
N ARG A 457 -7.36 -21.54 -11.16
CA ARG A 457 -7.69 -21.15 -9.78
C ARG A 457 -9.15 -21.46 -9.46
N TRP A 458 -10.07 -21.25 -10.40
CA TRP A 458 -11.49 -21.50 -10.20
C TRP A 458 -11.79 -23.00 -10.09
N ALA A 459 -11.11 -23.84 -10.86
CA ALA A 459 -11.18 -25.30 -10.71
C ALA A 459 -10.73 -25.76 -9.31
N GLN A 460 -9.67 -25.16 -8.77
CA GLN A 460 -9.22 -25.43 -7.39
C GLN A 460 -10.26 -25.00 -6.35
N ILE A 461 -10.86 -23.81 -6.52
CA ILE A 461 -11.92 -23.31 -5.63
C ILE A 461 -13.13 -24.24 -5.66
N ARG A 462 -13.53 -24.71 -6.85
CA ARG A 462 -14.63 -25.65 -7.04
C ARG A 462 -14.36 -26.98 -6.31
N SER A 463 -13.19 -27.58 -6.55
CA SER A 463 -12.79 -28.83 -5.87
C SER A 463 -12.82 -28.67 -4.35
N GLY A 464 -12.20 -27.60 -3.81
CA GLY A 464 -12.18 -27.37 -2.37
C GLY A 464 -13.57 -27.10 -1.77
N TYR A 465 -14.50 -26.54 -2.53
CA TYR A 465 -15.90 -26.37 -2.11
C TYR A 465 -16.64 -27.71 -2.08
N GLU A 466 -16.46 -28.57 -3.09
CA GLU A 466 -17.05 -29.91 -3.16
C GLU A 466 -16.55 -30.79 -2.01
N ASP A 467 -15.23 -30.78 -1.73
CA ASP A 467 -14.63 -31.50 -0.60
C ASP A 467 -15.21 -31.04 0.75
N MET A 468 -15.40 -29.73 0.92
CA MET A 468 -15.99 -29.15 2.13
C MET A 468 -17.45 -29.56 2.32
N ILE A 469 -18.26 -29.63 1.24
CA ILE A 469 -19.64 -30.12 1.32
C ILE A 469 -19.66 -31.59 1.73
N ALA A 470 -18.84 -32.43 1.11
CA ALA A 470 -18.76 -33.85 1.42
C ALA A 470 -18.37 -34.11 2.89
N ASP A 471 -17.41 -33.33 3.42
CA ASP A 471 -17.03 -33.40 4.83
C ASP A 471 -18.18 -32.99 5.77
N LEU A 472 -18.93 -31.94 5.42
CA LEU A 472 -20.09 -31.51 6.21
C LEU A 472 -21.23 -32.52 6.18
N GLU A 473 -21.52 -33.13 5.04
CA GLU A 473 -22.51 -34.20 4.92
C GLU A 473 -22.13 -35.39 5.81
N LYS A 474 -20.85 -35.77 5.83
CA LYS A 474 -20.33 -36.80 6.74
C LYS A 474 -20.53 -36.43 8.22
N GLN A 475 -20.24 -35.18 8.59
CA GLN A 475 -20.47 -34.69 9.96
C GLN A 475 -21.96 -34.69 10.34
N VAL A 476 -22.85 -34.31 9.42
CA VAL A 476 -24.31 -34.34 9.63
C VAL A 476 -24.82 -35.76 9.83
N ASN A 477 -24.36 -36.72 9.03
CA ASN A 477 -24.74 -38.13 9.18
C ASN A 477 -24.29 -38.68 10.53
N LEU A 478 -23.04 -38.42 10.93
CA LEU A 478 -22.51 -38.83 12.23
C LEU A 478 -23.30 -38.24 13.39
N ALA A 479 -23.63 -36.93 13.33
CA ALA A 479 -24.43 -36.28 14.36
C ALA A 479 -25.85 -36.85 14.44
N THR A 480 -26.44 -37.22 13.30
CA THR A 480 -27.77 -37.83 13.22
C THR A 480 -27.78 -39.24 13.81
N GLU A 481 -26.75 -40.04 13.53
CA GLU A 481 -26.55 -41.38 14.11
C GLU A 481 -26.38 -41.29 15.63
N GLN A 482 -25.53 -40.39 16.11
CA GLN A 482 -25.33 -40.15 17.54
C GLN A 482 -26.64 -39.74 18.25
N ALA A 483 -27.40 -38.82 17.66
CA ALA A 483 -28.70 -38.40 18.20
C ALA A 483 -29.71 -39.55 18.25
N ALA A 484 -29.72 -40.43 17.23
CA ALA A 484 -30.57 -41.61 17.20
C ALA A 484 -30.17 -42.65 18.27
N GLU A 485 -28.87 -42.87 18.47
CA GLU A 485 -28.34 -43.73 19.52
C GLU A 485 -28.70 -43.21 20.92
N GLU A 486 -28.53 -41.92 21.18
CA GLU A 486 -28.93 -41.28 22.44
C GLU A 486 -30.44 -41.40 22.69
N ALA A 487 -31.27 -41.21 21.66
CA ALA A 487 -32.71 -41.37 21.77
C ALA A 487 -33.10 -42.82 22.09
N ASN A 488 -32.44 -43.80 21.47
CA ASN A 488 -32.66 -45.23 21.75
C ASN A 488 -32.18 -45.62 23.15
N GLN A 489 -31.08 -45.05 23.65
CA GLN A 489 -30.64 -45.27 25.03
C GLN A 489 -31.65 -44.71 26.05
N LYS A 490 -32.19 -43.51 25.81
CA LYS A 490 -33.24 -42.90 26.65
C LYS A 490 -34.56 -43.68 26.64
N ARG A 491 -34.86 -44.43 25.56
CA ARG A 491 -36.07 -45.26 25.44
C ARG A 491 -35.97 -46.61 26.15
N LYS A 492 -34.79 -47.09 26.55
CA LYS A 492 -34.69 -48.32 27.34
C LYS A 492 -35.27 -48.05 28.74
N PRO A 493 -36.46 -48.60 29.10
CA PRO A 493 -37.08 -48.31 30.38
C PRO A 493 -36.14 -48.76 31.49
N SER A 494 -35.91 -47.89 32.47
CA SER A 494 -35.15 -48.18 33.68
C SER A 494 -35.84 -49.29 34.48
N LYS A 495 -35.70 -50.54 34.06
CA LYS A 495 -36.30 -51.73 34.68
C LYS A 495 -35.58 -52.15 35.97
N ALA A 496 -34.91 -51.21 36.66
CA ALA A 496 -34.14 -51.49 37.86
C ALA A 496 -34.27 -50.34 38.89
N LEU A 497 -35.42 -50.25 39.57
CA LEU A 497 -35.52 -49.83 40.98
C LEU A 497 -36.94 -50.10 41.51
N GLY A 498 -37.33 -51.37 41.48
CA GLY A 498 -38.47 -51.90 42.21
C GLY A 498 -38.03 -53.07 43.09
N LYS A 499 -37.46 -52.76 44.26
CA LYS A 499 -37.21 -53.60 45.46
C LYS A 499 -36.23 -52.81 46.36
N LYS A 500 -36.45 -52.53 47.64
CA LYS A 500 -37.44 -52.94 48.64
C LYS A 500 -37.39 -51.88 49.76
N ALA A 501 -38.55 -51.40 50.20
CA ALA A 501 -38.70 -50.85 51.53
C ALA A 501 -38.40 -51.96 52.56
N GLY A 502 -37.44 -51.70 53.45
CA GLY A 502 -37.11 -52.55 54.58
C GLY A 502 -36.63 -51.65 55.71
N GLY A 503 -37.57 -51.15 56.49
CA GLY A 503 -37.29 -50.31 57.65
C GLY A 503 -36.47 -51.05 58.71
N LYS A 504 -35.59 -50.30 59.38
CA LYS A 504 -35.11 -50.67 60.71
C LYS A 504 -35.03 -49.40 61.54
N ALA A 505 -35.95 -49.31 62.50
CA ALA A 505 -35.98 -48.32 63.56
C ALA A 505 -34.78 -48.53 64.48
N THR A 506 -34.03 -47.47 64.77
CA THR A 506 -33.05 -47.42 65.85
C THR A 506 -33.42 -46.29 66.81
N LYS A 507 -33.58 -46.71 68.07
CA LYS A 507 -34.01 -45.97 69.24
C LYS A 507 -33.04 -44.83 69.61
N ARG A 508 -33.61 -43.75 70.16
CA ARG A 508 -32.93 -42.75 71.00
C ARG A 508 -32.46 -43.35 72.33
N PRO A 509 -31.32 -42.93 72.87
CA PRO A 509 -31.12 -42.78 74.31
C PRO A 509 -31.07 -41.31 74.72
N ASN A 510 -31.45 -41.07 75.98
CA ASN A 510 -31.34 -39.81 76.73
C ASN A 510 -29.89 -39.34 76.88
#